data_AF-A0A932Q390-F1
#
_entry.id   AF-A0A932Q390-F1
#
_cell.length_a   1.000
_cell.length_b   1.000
_cell.length_c   1.000
_cell.angle_alpha   90.00
_cell.angle_beta   90.00
_cell.angle_gamma   90.00
#
_symmetry.space_group_name_H-M   'P 1'
#
loop_
_entity.id
_entity.type
_entity.pdbx_description
1 polymer ?
#
loop_
_entity_poly.entity_id
_entity_poly.type
_entity_poly.pdbx_seq_one_letter_code
_entity_poly.pdbx_strand_id
1 'polypeptide(L)'
;MDVAVKLGLIRKNTDGDYFDFFRDRLLFSILPSDAGSETAEADFSSFKILGFSGRALNDEVQPKYLNSPESSIYQKSASLLGAKAARPVVRGTNQVILVEGNFDLLRLHQEGVKNAVAPLGTALTEAQIRLMSRWTDQMPKFVRLRRLLA
;
A
#
# COMPACT_ATOMS: atom_id res chain seq x y z
N MET A 1 7.31 1.68 23.65
CA MET A 1 7.38 2.80 22.69
C MET A 1 8.46 2.62 21.62
N ASP A 2 9.64 2.10 21.94
CA ASP A 2 10.74 1.94 20.97
C ASP A 2 10.39 1.14 19.72
N VAL A 3 9.60 0.07 19.84
CA VAL A 3 9.13 -0.71 18.68
C VAL A 3 8.26 0.15 17.76
N ALA A 4 7.34 0.94 18.31
CA ALA A 4 6.48 1.83 17.51
C ALA A 4 7.28 2.93 16.80
N VAL A 5 8.35 3.43 17.42
CA VAL A 5 9.30 4.35 16.76
C VAL A 5 10.03 3.66 15.61
N LYS A 6 10.57 2.45 15.85
CA LYS A 6 11.29 1.65 14.83
C LYS A 6 10.40 1.26 13.65
N LEU A 7 9.12 1.02 13.89
CA LEU A 7 8.11 0.75 12.86
C LEU A 7 7.57 2.04 12.19
N GLY A 8 7.98 3.21 12.68
CA GLY A 8 7.59 4.50 12.11
C GLY A 8 6.13 4.87 12.33
N LEU A 9 5.50 4.37 13.39
CA LEU A 9 4.14 4.75 13.76
C LEU A 9 4.12 6.04 14.58
N ILE A 10 5.15 6.23 15.42
CA ILE A 10 5.36 7.42 16.24
C ILE A 10 6.76 7.97 16.01
N ARG A 11 6.94 9.26 16.31
CA ARG A 11 8.25 9.93 16.35
C ARG A 11 8.46 10.58 17.70
N LYS A 12 9.71 10.91 18.00
CA LYS A 12 10.13 11.63 19.20
C LYS A 12 10.56 13.04 18.79
N ASN A 13 10.09 14.07 19.49
CA ASN A 13 10.54 15.45 19.28
C ASN A 13 11.89 15.69 20.02
N THR A 14 12.40 16.92 19.96
CA THR A 14 13.64 17.31 20.64
C THR A 14 13.55 17.27 22.16
N ASP A 15 12.35 17.52 22.70
CA ASP A 15 12.10 17.58 24.14
C ASP A 15 11.88 16.19 24.75
N GLY A 16 11.75 15.18 23.89
CA GLY A 16 11.61 13.78 24.25
C GLY A 16 10.19 13.24 24.26
N ASP A 17 9.21 14.06 23.90
CA ASP A 17 7.81 13.65 23.76
C ASP A 17 7.57 12.86 22.47
N TYR A 18 6.64 11.92 22.55
CA TYR A 18 6.22 11.13 21.41
C TYR A 18 4.99 11.76 20.74
N PHE A 19 4.94 11.66 19.42
CA PHE A 19 3.79 12.09 18.63
C PHE A 19 3.56 11.16 17.43
N ASP A 20 2.33 11.12 16.95
CA ASP A 20 1.94 10.29 15.82
C ASP A 20 2.65 10.72 14.54
N PHE A 21 3.21 9.75 13.81
CA PHE A 21 3.87 10.03 12.55
C PHE A 21 2.87 10.42 11.45
N PHE A 22 1.70 9.78 11.44
CA PHE A 22 0.62 10.08 10.53
C PHE A 22 -0.44 10.94 11.23
N ARG A 23 -0.51 12.22 10.88
CA ARG A 23 -1.54 13.16 11.37
C ARG A 23 -2.30 13.73 10.19
N ASP A 24 -3.61 13.91 10.36
CA ASP A 24 -4.52 14.51 9.37
C ASP A 24 -4.43 13.88 7.98
N ARG A 25 -4.38 12.54 7.97
CA ARG A 25 -4.20 11.72 6.77
C ARG A 25 -5.19 10.58 6.71
N LEU A 26 -5.73 10.34 5.52
CA LEU A 26 -6.39 9.08 5.19
C LEU A 26 -5.32 7.99 5.03
N LEU A 27 -5.44 6.89 5.78
CA LEU A 27 -4.47 5.80 5.76
C LEU A 27 -4.92 4.63 4.87
N PHE A 28 -3.98 4.15 4.06
CA PHE A 28 -4.07 2.92 3.29
C PHE A 28 -3.11 1.90 3.89
N SER A 29 -3.64 0.78 4.38
CA SER A 29 -2.84 -0.30 4.96
C SER A 29 -2.09 -1.08 3.90
N ILE A 30 -0.81 -1.36 4.16
CA ILE A 30 0.05 -2.17 3.29
C ILE A 30 0.14 -3.57 3.90
N LEU A 31 -0.41 -4.55 3.19
CA LEU A 31 -0.46 -5.95 3.62
C LEU A 31 0.55 -6.78 2.84
N PRO A 32 1.15 -7.81 3.44
CA PRO A 32 2.00 -8.74 2.71
C PRO A 32 1.13 -9.55 1.74
N SER A 33 1.67 -9.84 0.55
CA SER A 33 0.94 -10.54 -0.51
C SER A 33 0.50 -11.96 -0.14
N ASP A 34 1.14 -12.55 0.86
CA ASP A 34 0.95 -13.92 1.34
C ASP A 34 0.29 -14.00 2.72
N ALA A 35 -0.23 -12.89 3.27
CA ALA A 35 -1.07 -12.94 4.47
C ALA A 35 -2.21 -13.97 4.32
N GLY A 36 -2.63 -14.58 5.42
CA GLY A 36 -3.69 -15.60 5.49
C GLY A 36 -5.08 -15.12 5.04
N SER A 37 -6.08 -16.00 5.16
CA SER A 37 -7.45 -15.85 4.61
C SER A 37 -8.10 -14.46 4.82
N GLU A 38 -8.77 -13.96 3.78
CA GLU A 38 -9.61 -12.75 3.76
C GLU A 38 -11.09 -13.11 3.96
N THR A 39 -11.45 -13.92 4.95
CA THR A 39 -12.88 -13.92 5.30
C THR A 39 -13.21 -12.52 5.78
N ALA A 40 -14.22 -11.87 5.19
CA ALA A 40 -14.62 -10.50 5.51
C ALA A 40 -15.08 -10.34 6.99
N GLU A 41 -15.21 -11.46 7.69
CA GLU A 41 -15.45 -11.61 9.13
C GLU A 41 -14.14 -11.67 9.96
N ALA A 42 -12.98 -11.64 9.29
CA ALA A 42 -11.69 -11.66 9.96
C ALA A 42 -11.54 -10.37 10.77
N ASP A 43 -11.49 -10.54 12.09
CA ASP A 43 -11.11 -9.50 13.03
C ASP A 43 -9.85 -8.78 12.52
N PHE A 44 -9.91 -7.44 12.48
CA PHE A 44 -8.78 -6.60 12.06
C PHE A 44 -7.50 -6.92 12.84
N SER A 45 -7.61 -7.49 14.05
CA SER A 45 -6.49 -7.99 14.85
C SER A 45 -5.65 -9.08 14.17
N SER A 46 -6.24 -9.81 13.20
CA SER A 46 -5.57 -10.88 12.46
C SER A 46 -4.76 -10.39 11.26
N PHE A 47 -4.95 -9.13 10.84
CA PHE A 47 -4.22 -8.58 9.71
C PHE A 47 -2.78 -8.24 10.08
N LYS A 48 -1.85 -8.90 9.42
CA LYS A 48 -0.43 -8.51 9.45
C LYS A 48 -0.25 -7.27 8.57
N ILE A 49 -0.25 -6.09 9.17
CA ILE A 49 0.03 -4.83 8.48
C ILE A 49 1.53 -4.56 8.52
N LEU A 50 2.14 -4.33 7.35
CA LEU A 50 3.57 -4.02 7.23
C LEU A 50 3.84 -2.53 7.49
N GLY A 51 2.94 -1.68 7.03
CA GLY A 51 3.02 -0.23 7.14
C GLY A 51 1.81 0.46 6.51
N PHE A 52 1.92 1.76 6.32
CA PHE A 52 0.83 2.59 5.82
C PHE A 52 1.30 3.55 4.73
N SER A 53 0.38 3.88 3.82
CA SER A 53 0.48 5.04 2.94
C SER A 53 -0.61 6.04 3.33
N GLY A 54 -0.23 7.25 3.70
CA GLY A 54 -1.14 8.30 4.17
C GLY A 54 -1.28 9.42 3.15
N ARG A 55 -2.50 9.75 2.74
CA ARG A 55 -2.80 10.94 1.93
C ARG A 55 -3.30 12.06 2.82
N ALA A 56 -2.72 13.25 2.66
CA ALA A 56 -3.19 14.46 3.32
C ALA A 56 -4.69 14.71 3.06
N LEU A 57 -5.43 15.12 4.09
CA LEU A 57 -6.86 15.43 3.98
C LEU A 57 -7.12 16.80 3.33
N ASN A 58 -6.15 17.71 3.41
CA ASN A 58 -6.18 19.03 2.79
C ASN A 58 -4.78 19.42 2.27
N ASP A 59 -4.68 20.54 1.56
CA ASP A 59 -3.42 21.00 0.95
C ASP A 59 -2.45 21.67 1.93
N GLU A 60 -2.89 22.00 3.15
CA GLU A 60 -2.03 22.54 4.21
C GLU A 60 -1.14 21.45 4.81
N VAL A 61 -1.62 20.20 4.84
CA VAL A 61 -0.87 19.05 5.37
C VAL A 61 0.14 18.54 4.34
N GLN A 62 1.40 18.92 4.52
CA GLN A 62 2.50 18.47 3.65
C GLN A 62 3.31 17.32 4.27
N PRO A 63 3.87 16.40 3.44
CA PRO A 63 3.66 16.25 2.00
C PRO A 63 2.27 15.68 1.67
N LYS A 64 1.79 15.85 0.43
CA LYS A 64 0.50 15.29 -0.03
C LYS A 64 0.36 13.79 0.21
N TYR A 65 1.45 13.02 0.04
CA TYR A 65 1.52 11.60 0.37
C TYR A 65 2.71 11.34 1.29
N LEU A 66 2.48 10.57 2.36
CA LEU A 66 3.47 10.16 3.33
C LEU A 66 3.40 8.64 3.49
N ASN A 67 4.50 7.94 3.28
CA ASN A 67 4.55 6.50 3.49
C ASN A 67 5.29 6.18 4.79
N SER A 68 5.00 5.02 5.38
CA SER A 68 5.84 4.46 6.43
C SER A 68 7.32 4.48 6.00
N PRO A 69 8.25 4.75 6.93
CA PRO A 69 9.67 4.56 6.67
C PRO A 69 9.97 3.06 6.50
N GLU A 70 11.12 2.74 5.89
CA GLU A 70 11.63 1.37 5.85
C GLU A 70 11.76 0.80 7.27
N SER A 71 11.47 -0.49 7.45
CA SER A 71 11.59 -1.17 8.74
C SER A 71 11.95 -2.64 8.56
N SER A 72 12.11 -3.37 9.68
CA SER A 72 12.38 -4.81 9.65
C SER A 72 11.25 -5.64 8.99
N ILE A 73 10.04 -5.09 8.88
CA ILE A 73 8.87 -5.78 8.32
C ILE A 73 8.35 -5.13 7.04
N TYR A 74 8.84 -3.95 6.67
CA TYR A 74 8.35 -3.20 5.52
C TYR A 74 9.49 -2.66 4.68
N GLN A 75 9.46 -3.07 3.41
CA GLN A 75 10.33 -2.53 2.38
C GLN A 75 9.50 -1.94 1.26
N LYS A 76 9.58 -0.62 1.06
CA LYS A 76 8.74 0.08 0.06
C LYS A 76 9.01 -0.42 -1.36
N SER A 77 10.29 -0.64 -1.65
CA SER A 77 10.76 -1.14 -2.94
C SER A 77 10.36 -2.58 -3.22
N ALA A 78 9.89 -3.34 -2.24
CA ALA A 78 9.47 -4.75 -2.41
C ALA A 78 7.97 -4.96 -2.10
N SER A 79 7.23 -3.88 -1.84
CA SER A 79 5.82 -3.92 -1.50
C SER A 79 4.97 -3.23 -2.57
N LEU A 80 3.73 -3.68 -2.73
CA LEU A 80 2.73 -3.08 -3.60
C LEU A 80 1.44 -2.88 -2.82
N LEU A 81 0.80 -1.73 -2.98
CA LEU A 81 -0.53 -1.53 -2.42
C LEU A 81 -1.54 -2.40 -3.20
N GLY A 82 -2.48 -3.03 -2.48
CA GLY A 82 -3.48 -3.92 -3.07
C GLY A 82 -2.98 -5.33 -3.40
N ALA A 83 -1.69 -5.64 -3.17
CA ALA A 83 -1.09 -6.94 -3.51
C ALA A 83 -1.85 -8.15 -2.96
N LYS A 84 -2.30 -8.04 -1.71
CA LYS A 84 -3.01 -9.09 -0.99
C LYS A 84 -4.34 -9.44 -1.67
N ALA A 85 -5.17 -8.45 -1.97
CA ALA A 85 -6.43 -8.63 -2.69
C ALA A 85 -6.22 -9.03 -4.16
N ALA A 86 -5.17 -8.52 -4.81
CA ALA A 86 -4.91 -8.78 -6.22
C ALA A 86 -4.41 -10.20 -6.50
N ARG A 87 -3.50 -10.73 -5.67
CA ARG A 87 -2.84 -12.03 -5.89
C ARG A 87 -3.80 -13.20 -6.21
N PRO A 88 -4.88 -13.47 -5.44
CA PRO A 88 -5.78 -14.57 -5.77
C PRO A 88 -6.50 -14.35 -7.10
N VAL A 89 -6.86 -13.11 -7.44
CA VAL A 89 -7.55 -12.78 -8.69
C VAL A 89 -6.61 -12.91 -9.89
N VAL A 90 -5.37 -12.42 -9.76
CA VAL A 90 -4.32 -12.53 -10.78
C VAL A 90 -4.05 -14.00 -11.14
N ARG A 91 -4.08 -14.91 -10.17
CA ARG A 91 -3.90 -16.35 -10.44
C ARG A 91 -5.01 -16.95 -11.30
N GLY A 92 -6.24 -16.43 -11.20
CA GLY A 92 -7.36 -16.83 -12.04
C GLY A 92 -7.38 -16.14 -13.40
N THR A 93 -6.96 -14.87 -13.46
CA THR A 93 -7.02 -14.06 -14.70
C THR A 93 -5.73 -14.07 -15.52
N ASN A 94 -4.63 -14.55 -14.93
CA ASN A 94 -3.26 -14.45 -15.45
C ASN A 94 -2.88 -13.03 -15.90
N GLN A 95 -3.30 -12.01 -15.16
CA GLN A 95 -3.06 -10.61 -15.51
C GLN A 95 -3.03 -9.72 -14.28
N VAL A 96 -1.99 -8.88 -14.18
CA VAL A 96 -1.89 -7.79 -13.20
C VAL A 96 -2.15 -6.46 -13.89
N ILE A 97 -2.92 -5.59 -13.24
CA ILE A 97 -3.07 -4.19 -13.65
C ILE A 97 -2.22 -3.31 -12.72
N LEU A 98 -1.35 -2.48 -13.28
CA LEU A 98 -0.53 -1.54 -12.54
C LEU A 98 -1.10 -0.13 -12.71
N VAL A 99 -1.38 0.56 -11.61
CA VAL A 99 -1.87 1.95 -11.61
C VAL A 99 -0.90 2.91 -10.92
N GLU A 100 -1.11 4.22 -11.07
CA GLU A 100 -0.15 5.24 -10.59
C GLU A 100 -0.19 5.44 -9.07
N GLY A 101 -1.35 5.29 -8.43
CA GLY A 101 -1.45 5.55 -7.01
C GLY A 101 -2.69 5.00 -6.31
N ASN A 102 -2.75 5.29 -5.01
CA ASN A 102 -3.71 4.69 -4.07
C ASN A 102 -5.18 4.90 -4.47
N PHE A 103 -5.52 6.07 -5.04
CA PHE A 103 -6.89 6.38 -5.44
C PHE A 103 -7.31 5.71 -6.74
N ASP A 104 -6.39 5.55 -7.69
CA ASP A 104 -6.67 4.78 -8.90
C ASP A 104 -6.96 3.32 -8.54
N LEU A 105 -6.14 2.78 -7.62
CA LEU A 105 -6.31 1.44 -7.09
C LEU A 105 -7.66 1.30 -6.39
N LEU A 106 -7.96 2.23 -5.46
CA LEU A 106 -9.22 2.23 -4.72
C LEU A 106 -10.41 2.26 -5.68
N ARG A 107 -10.37 3.12 -6.70
CA ARG A 107 -11.46 3.24 -7.67
C ARG A 107 -11.64 1.95 -8.47
N LEU A 108 -10.57 1.39 -9.03
CA LEU A 108 -10.64 0.11 -9.74
C LEU A 108 -11.19 -1.00 -8.86
N HIS A 109 -10.75 -1.07 -7.60
CA HIS A 109 -11.23 -2.05 -6.66
C HIS A 109 -12.71 -1.85 -6.33
N GLN A 110 -13.19 -0.61 -6.20
CA GLN A 110 -14.62 -0.32 -6.00
C GLN A 110 -15.48 -0.78 -7.18
N GLU A 111 -14.97 -0.69 -8.41
CA GLU A 111 -15.63 -1.16 -9.65
C GLU A 111 -15.44 -2.67 -9.90
N GLY A 112 -14.91 -3.43 -8.94
CA GLY A 112 -14.72 -4.88 -9.04
C GLY A 112 -13.45 -5.33 -9.78
N VAL A 113 -12.62 -4.40 -10.26
CA VAL A 113 -11.32 -4.71 -10.88
C VAL A 113 -10.28 -4.96 -9.79
N LYS A 114 -10.29 -6.17 -9.23
CA LYS A 114 -9.50 -6.55 -8.03
C LYS A 114 -8.08 -7.00 -8.34
N ASN A 115 -7.70 -7.28 -9.58
CA ASN A 115 -6.33 -7.62 -9.99
C ASN A 115 -5.41 -6.40 -10.18
N ALA A 116 -5.81 -5.22 -9.71
CA ALA A 116 -5.01 -4.01 -9.75
C ALA A 116 -4.10 -3.87 -8.51
N VAL A 117 -2.90 -3.31 -8.71
CA VAL A 117 -1.91 -2.96 -7.69
C VAL A 117 -1.28 -1.59 -7.98
N ALA A 118 -0.74 -0.92 -6.96
CA ALA A 118 -0.07 0.37 -7.11
C ALA A 118 1.32 0.40 -6.42
N PRO A 119 2.33 1.06 -7.02
CA PRO A 119 3.57 1.42 -6.34
C PRO A 119 3.32 2.42 -5.21
N LEU A 120 4.17 2.40 -4.19
CA LEU A 120 4.02 3.22 -2.98
C LEU A 120 4.80 4.54 -3.12
N GLY A 121 4.54 5.29 -4.19
CA GLY A 121 5.15 6.59 -4.46
C GLY A 121 6.61 6.55 -4.93
N THR A 122 7.04 5.46 -5.56
CA THR A 122 8.35 5.30 -6.19
C THR A 122 8.19 4.97 -7.67
N ALA A 123 9.26 5.14 -8.45
CA ALA A 123 9.38 4.41 -9.71
C ALA A 123 9.19 2.91 -9.45
N LEU A 124 8.59 2.20 -10.41
CA LEU A 124 8.42 0.76 -10.35
C LEU A 124 9.79 0.09 -10.20
N THR A 125 9.95 -0.75 -9.18
CA THR A 125 11.23 -1.39 -8.88
C THR A 125 11.30 -2.79 -9.46
N GLU A 126 12.51 -3.29 -9.64
CA GLU A 126 12.75 -4.68 -10.06
C GLU A 126 12.22 -5.70 -9.05
N ALA A 127 12.27 -5.39 -7.75
CA ALA A 127 11.72 -6.26 -6.70
C ALA A 127 10.18 -6.33 -6.75
N GLN A 128 9.51 -5.23 -7.10
CA GLN A 128 8.06 -5.23 -7.35
C GLN A 128 7.70 -6.02 -8.62
N ILE A 129 8.51 -5.92 -9.67
CA ILE A 129 8.33 -6.73 -10.89
C ILE A 129 8.48 -8.22 -10.57
N ARG A 130 9.56 -8.59 -9.86
CA ARG A 130 9.78 -9.97 -9.37
C ARG A 130 8.66 -10.46 -8.47
N LEU A 131 8.08 -9.59 -7.65
CA LEU A 131 6.93 -9.93 -6.82
C LEU A 131 5.74 -10.36 -7.69
N MET A 132 5.40 -9.54 -8.70
CA MET A 132 4.28 -9.80 -9.62
C MET A 132 4.52 -11.00 -10.52
N SER A 133 5.76 -11.25 -10.95
CA SER A 133 6.10 -12.40 -11.81
C SER A 133 5.91 -13.75 -11.10
N ARG A 134 5.81 -13.78 -9.77
CA ARG A 134 5.42 -14.99 -9.02
C ARG A 134 3.93 -15.30 -9.09
N TRP A 135 3.12 -14.39 -9.63
CA TRP A 135 1.66 -14.53 -9.71
C TRP A 135 1.16 -14.77 -11.14
N THR A 136 1.91 -14.31 -12.14
CA THR A 136 1.57 -14.39 -13.57
C THR A 136 2.84 -14.35 -14.41
N ASP A 137 2.80 -14.98 -15.59
CA ASP A 137 3.86 -14.91 -16.59
C ASP A 137 3.69 -13.72 -17.56
N GLN A 138 2.60 -12.96 -17.42
CA GLN A 138 2.30 -11.80 -18.28
C GLN A 138 2.93 -10.53 -17.74
N MET A 139 3.35 -9.64 -18.63
CA MET A 139 3.78 -8.30 -18.25
C MET A 139 2.58 -7.51 -17.66
N PRO A 140 2.77 -6.74 -16.57
CA PRO A 140 1.70 -5.93 -16.00
C PRO A 140 1.14 -4.94 -17.03
N LYS A 141 -0.19 -4.84 -17.10
CA LYS A 141 -0.85 -3.82 -17.92
C LYS A 141 -0.90 -2.51 -17.16
N PHE A 142 -0.21 -1.49 -17.66
CA PHE A 142 -0.24 -0.16 -17.06
C PHE A 142 -1.54 0.57 -17.43
N VAL A 143 -2.28 1.03 -16.43
CA VAL A 143 -3.52 1.79 -16.60
C VAL A 143 -3.40 3.10 -15.83
N ARG A 144 -3.56 4.21 -16.55
CA ARG A 144 -3.66 5.54 -15.96
C ARG A 144 -5.11 5.99 -16.01
N LEU A 145 -5.75 6.12 -14.84
CA LEU A 145 -7.06 6.76 -14.78
C LEU A 145 -6.87 8.27 -14.96
N ARG A 146 -7.51 8.85 -15.99
CA ARG A 146 -7.57 10.31 -16.10
C ARG A 146 -8.40 10.82 -14.93
N ARG A 147 -7.92 11.88 -14.26
CA ARG A 147 -8.56 12.48 -13.07
C ARG A 147 -10.07 12.65 -13.29
N LEU A 148 -10.87 11.84 -12.61
CA LEU A 148 -12.30 12.06 -12.39
C LEU A 148 -12.60 12.64 -11.00
N LEU A 149 -11.54 13.02 -10.26
CA LEU A 149 -11.62 13.66 -8.96
C LEU A 149 -10.59 14.79 -8.94
N ALA A 150 -10.94 15.91 -9.57
CA ALA A 150 -10.44 17.24 -9.23
C ALA A 150 -11.58 17.95 -8.49
#